data_AF-A0A8J7VXP7-F1
#
_entry.id   AF-A0A8J7VXP7-F1
#
_cell.length_a   1.000
_cell.length_b   1.000
_cell.length_c   1.000
_cell.angle_alpha   90.00
_cell.angle_beta   90.00
_cell.angle_gamma   90.00
#
_symmetry.space_group_name_H-M   'P 1'
#
loop_
_entity.id
_entity.type
_entity.pdbx_description
1 polymer ?
#
loop_
_entity_poly.entity_id
_entity_poly.type
_entity_poly.pdbx_seq_one_letter_code
_entity_poly.pdbx_strand_id
1 'polypeptide(L)'
;MKKWIVSAFLVFVLIFMFYSGNKITIENNGNKNQTEQNLNHTNQKSSDIEDEKEAYNSALELLYKGHMNGIEFGIGADSIEIIERWGEPDEKVNFMGGLLLSYDDIYFLTDGLISNEGITYGKVIGIYYTGEEAIYGIQIGMPLKQLEEILGAPNNTYISQYSELYADNHLIVSYRADKYVADFEIDEQSEMVQSISIWQEEE
;
A
#
# COMPACT_ATOMS: atom_id res chain seq x y z
N MET A 1 -42.36 -36.42 18.53
CA MET A 1 -42.43 -35.00 18.15
C MET A 1 -42.00 -34.15 19.34
N LYS A 2 -41.23 -33.06 19.10
CA LYS A 2 -40.59 -32.16 20.07
C LYS A 2 -39.21 -32.62 20.56
N LYS A 3 -38.16 -32.05 19.97
CA LYS A 3 -36.83 -31.78 20.55
C LYS A 3 -36.02 -30.74 19.74
N TRP A 4 -36.48 -30.35 18.56
CA TRP A 4 -35.75 -29.46 17.65
C TRP A 4 -36.13 -27.96 17.73
N ILE A 5 -37.14 -27.59 18.52
CA ILE A 5 -37.63 -26.19 18.57
C ILE A 5 -36.90 -25.34 19.63
N VAL A 6 -36.17 -25.95 20.57
CA VAL A 6 -35.54 -25.21 21.68
C VAL A 6 -34.20 -24.56 21.28
N SER A 7 -33.48 -25.09 20.28
CA SER A 7 -32.18 -24.53 19.87
C SER A 7 -32.27 -23.27 19.00
N ALA A 8 -33.40 -23.03 18.31
CA ALA A 8 -33.54 -21.85 17.45
C ALA A 8 -33.84 -20.55 18.23
N PHE A 9 -34.36 -20.65 19.46
CA PHE A 9 -34.71 -19.46 20.25
C PHE A 9 -33.51 -18.84 20.98
N LEU A 10 -32.43 -19.61 21.18
CA LEU A 10 -31.27 -19.17 21.95
C LEU A 10 -30.27 -18.33 21.11
N VAL A 11 -30.27 -18.50 19.78
CA VAL A 11 -29.44 -17.70 18.86
C VAL A 11 -30.03 -16.30 18.64
N PHE A 12 -31.37 -16.17 18.67
CA PHE A 12 -32.02 -14.88 18.41
C PHE A 12 -31.89 -13.87 19.58
N VAL A 13 -31.71 -14.35 20.81
CA VAL A 13 -31.54 -13.48 22.00
C VAL A 13 -30.14 -12.86 22.06
N LEU A 14 -29.10 -13.53 21.53
CA LEU A 14 -27.74 -12.99 21.51
C LEU A 14 -27.57 -11.86 20.47
N ILE A 15 -28.31 -11.89 19.36
CA ILE A 15 -28.25 -10.84 18.32
C ILE A 15 -28.88 -9.52 18.81
N PHE A 16 -29.88 -9.57 19.69
CA PHE A 16 -30.54 -8.36 20.22
C PHE A 16 -29.72 -7.61 21.29
N MET A 17 -28.78 -8.27 21.97
CA MET A 17 -27.94 -7.60 22.98
C MET A 17 -26.80 -6.76 22.38
N PHE A 18 -26.42 -6.99 21.12
CA PHE A 18 -25.40 -6.19 20.44
C PHE A 18 -25.93 -4.92 19.76
N TYR A 19 -27.24 -4.76 19.61
CA TYR A 19 -27.85 -3.57 18.98
C TYR A 19 -28.27 -2.47 19.97
N SER A 20 -27.99 -2.64 21.27
CA SER A 20 -28.45 -1.74 22.33
C SER A 20 -27.29 -1.07 23.09
N GLY A 21 -26.32 -0.48 22.37
CA GLY A 21 -25.21 0.23 23.00
C GLY A 21 -24.64 1.33 22.11
N ASN A 22 -24.69 2.57 22.61
CA ASN A 22 -24.07 3.81 22.10
C ASN A 22 -24.75 4.53 20.92
N LYS A 23 -25.87 5.18 21.22
CA LYS A 23 -26.12 6.52 20.63
C LYS A 23 -25.57 7.57 21.61
N ILE A 24 -24.40 8.10 21.30
CA ILE A 24 -23.87 9.31 21.93
C ILE A 24 -24.63 10.49 21.33
N THR A 25 -25.35 11.21 22.18
CA THR A 25 -26.02 12.46 21.85
C THR A 25 -24.95 13.56 21.75
N ILE A 26 -24.72 14.08 20.55
CA ILE A 26 -24.01 15.36 20.37
C ILE A 26 -25.08 16.44 20.27
N GLU A 27 -25.32 17.15 21.37
CA GLU A 27 -25.90 18.49 21.31
C GLU A 27 -24.84 19.42 20.72
N ASN A 28 -25.09 19.99 19.54
CA ASN A 28 -24.34 21.16 19.09
C ASN A 28 -25.31 22.33 18.95
N ASN A 29 -25.34 23.13 20.01
CA ASN A 29 -26.03 24.39 20.11
C ASN A 29 -25.31 25.41 19.22
N GLY A 30 -26.06 26.05 18.33
CA GLY A 30 -25.49 27.02 17.40
C GLY A 30 -24.91 28.25 18.11
N ASN A 31 -23.87 28.82 17.53
CA ASN A 31 -23.91 30.25 17.27
C ASN A 31 -22.95 30.68 16.17
N LYS A 32 -23.48 31.58 15.34
CA LYS A 32 -22.77 32.39 14.35
C LYS A 32 -21.72 33.25 15.05
N ASN A 33 -20.57 33.47 14.40
CA ASN A 33 -20.29 34.76 13.77
C ASN A 33 -18.86 34.79 13.22
N GLN A 34 -18.78 35.30 11.99
CA GLN A 34 -17.60 35.80 11.32
C GLN A 34 -16.87 36.81 12.20
N THR A 35 -15.54 36.81 12.19
CA THR A 35 -14.75 38.05 12.12
C THR A 35 -13.42 37.73 11.45
N GLU A 36 -13.24 38.27 10.24
CA GLU A 36 -11.93 38.46 9.63
C GLU A 36 -11.15 39.46 10.50
N GLN A 37 -9.94 39.11 10.94
CA GLN A 37 -8.89 40.11 11.17
C GLN A 37 -7.53 39.57 10.71
N ASN A 38 -7.11 40.19 9.62
CA ASN A 38 -5.77 40.25 9.06
C ASN A 38 -4.83 40.97 10.06
N LEU A 39 -3.64 40.44 10.32
CA LEU A 39 -2.39 41.19 10.60
C LEU A 39 -1.23 40.25 10.97
N ASN A 40 -0.30 40.12 10.00
CA ASN A 40 1.16 40.18 10.09
C ASN A 40 1.94 39.56 11.26
N HIS A 41 2.99 38.86 10.82
CA HIS A 41 4.28 38.58 11.48
C HIS A 41 4.28 37.53 12.60
N THR A 42 4.71 36.33 12.23
CA THR A 42 5.65 35.58 13.07
C THR A 42 6.68 34.91 12.18
N ASN A 43 7.93 35.39 12.29
CA ASN A 43 9.12 34.64 11.96
C ASN A 43 9.07 33.33 12.75
N GLN A 44 8.69 32.24 12.10
CA GLN A 44 8.73 30.92 12.70
C GLN A 44 9.86 30.14 12.05
N LYS A 45 11.03 30.36 12.66
CA LYS A 45 12.03 29.33 12.99
C LYS A 45 11.99 28.13 12.04
N SER A 46 12.92 28.11 11.09
CA SER A 46 13.36 26.90 10.40
C SER A 46 13.50 25.80 11.45
N SER A 47 12.53 24.89 11.46
CA SER A 47 12.66 23.63 12.16
C SER A 47 13.81 22.93 11.45
N ASP A 48 14.91 22.76 12.17
CA ASP A 48 15.88 21.72 11.85
C ASP A 48 15.07 20.44 11.63
N ILE A 49 14.93 20.06 10.37
CA ILE A 49 14.47 18.74 9.99
C ILE A 49 15.64 17.86 10.42
N GLU A 50 15.61 17.40 11.67
CA GLU A 50 16.41 16.24 12.05
C GLU A 50 15.96 15.14 11.10
N ASP A 51 16.82 14.81 10.12
CA ASP A 51 16.72 13.57 9.36
C ASP A 51 16.63 12.46 10.39
N GLU A 52 15.40 12.04 10.66
CA GLU A 52 15.11 10.98 11.60
C GLU A 52 15.69 9.71 10.97
N LYS A 53 16.92 9.41 11.36
CA LYS A 53 17.67 8.30 10.80
C LYS A 53 16.88 7.03 11.04
N GLU A 54 16.25 6.53 9.99
CA GLU A 54 15.34 5.40 10.08
C GLU A 54 16.03 4.22 10.76
N ALA A 55 15.34 3.64 11.74
CA ALA A 55 15.83 2.47 12.45
C ALA A 55 15.87 1.28 11.48
N TYR A 56 17.01 0.61 11.40
CA TYR A 56 17.17 -0.56 10.54
C TYR A 56 16.16 -1.66 10.90
N ASN A 57 15.37 -2.08 9.90
CA ASN A 57 14.44 -3.18 10.02
C ASN A 57 14.96 -4.42 9.29
N SER A 58 15.29 -5.48 10.03
CA SER A 58 15.84 -6.72 9.46
C SER A 58 14.86 -7.46 8.55
N ALA A 59 13.54 -7.29 8.73
CA ALA A 59 12.54 -7.91 7.85
C ALA A 59 12.60 -7.32 6.42
N LEU A 60 13.11 -6.09 6.29
CA LEU A 60 13.20 -5.34 5.04
C LEU A 60 14.62 -5.39 4.42
N GLU A 61 15.46 -6.36 4.79
CA GLU A 61 16.86 -6.44 4.31
C GLU A 61 16.97 -6.44 2.76
N LEU A 62 16.04 -7.10 2.07
CA LEU A 62 16.02 -7.11 0.61
C LEU A 62 15.50 -5.79 0.03
N LEU A 63 14.59 -5.09 0.72
CA LEU A 63 14.11 -3.78 0.30
C LEU A 63 15.25 -2.76 0.28
N TYR A 64 16.17 -2.79 1.26
CA TYR A 64 17.40 -1.96 1.23
C TYR A 64 18.25 -2.14 -0.04
N LYS A 65 18.02 -3.23 -0.79
CA LYS A 65 18.72 -3.55 -2.04
C LYS A 65 17.81 -3.39 -3.27
N GLY A 66 16.56 -2.96 -3.09
CA GLY A 66 15.56 -2.84 -4.16
C GLY A 66 14.98 -4.17 -4.64
N HIS A 67 14.92 -5.20 -3.78
CA HIS A 67 14.47 -6.55 -4.15
C HIS A 67 13.33 -7.05 -3.27
N MET A 68 12.42 -7.84 -3.86
CA MET A 68 11.40 -8.64 -3.16
C MET A 68 11.86 -10.09 -3.00
N ASN A 69 11.48 -10.77 -1.91
CA ASN A 69 11.71 -12.22 -1.77
C ASN A 69 11.01 -12.99 -2.89
N GLY A 70 11.66 -14.00 -3.48
CA GLY A 70 11.05 -14.84 -4.50
C GLY A 70 10.95 -14.22 -5.90
N ILE A 71 11.26 -12.92 -6.04
CA ILE A 71 11.34 -12.24 -7.34
C ILE A 71 12.81 -12.02 -7.68
N GLU A 72 13.24 -12.57 -8.81
CA GLU A 72 14.65 -12.59 -9.19
C GLU A 72 15.21 -11.19 -9.46
N PHE A 73 14.43 -10.35 -10.14
CA PHE A 73 14.84 -9.03 -10.57
C PHE A 73 14.42 -7.96 -9.56
N GLY A 74 15.29 -6.98 -9.36
CA GLY A 74 15.05 -5.83 -8.48
C GLY A 74 14.95 -4.53 -9.25
N ILE A 75 14.73 -3.45 -8.52
CA ILE A 75 14.77 -2.08 -9.05
C ILE A 75 16.15 -1.82 -9.66
N GLY A 76 16.16 -1.25 -10.87
CA GLY A 76 17.35 -0.95 -11.67
C GLY A 76 17.77 -2.06 -12.64
N ALA A 77 17.12 -3.22 -12.60
CA ALA A 77 17.34 -4.29 -13.58
C ALA A 77 17.01 -3.82 -15.00
N ASP A 78 17.76 -4.32 -15.99
CA ASP A 78 17.48 -4.07 -17.40
C ASP A 78 16.30 -4.94 -17.84
N SER A 79 15.23 -4.31 -18.32
CA SER A 79 14.02 -5.00 -18.74
C SER A 79 14.25 -5.98 -19.89
N ILE A 80 15.28 -5.77 -20.72
CA ILE A 80 15.65 -6.73 -21.78
C ILE A 80 16.19 -8.01 -21.15
N GLU A 81 16.97 -7.93 -20.08
CA GLU A 81 17.46 -9.12 -19.37
C GLU A 81 16.30 -9.96 -18.81
N ILE A 82 15.27 -9.30 -18.27
CA ILE A 82 14.07 -9.99 -17.78
C ILE A 82 13.43 -10.78 -18.92
N ILE A 83 13.23 -10.16 -20.08
CA ILE A 83 12.60 -10.80 -21.24
C ILE A 83 13.45 -11.96 -21.78
N GLU A 84 14.78 -11.80 -21.82
CA GLU A 84 15.68 -12.86 -22.27
C GLU A 84 15.64 -14.09 -21.37
N ARG A 85 15.41 -13.89 -20.06
CA ARG A 85 15.49 -14.94 -19.05
C ARG A 85 14.15 -15.57 -18.70
N TRP A 86 13.09 -14.77 -18.66
CA TRP A 86 11.73 -15.22 -18.31
C TRP A 86 10.83 -15.40 -19.53
N GLY A 87 11.22 -14.90 -20.70
CA GLY A 87 10.43 -14.94 -21.92
C GLY A 87 9.62 -13.66 -22.13
N GLU A 88 8.76 -13.65 -23.14
CA GLU A 88 7.88 -12.50 -23.39
C GLU A 88 6.86 -12.35 -22.26
N PRO A 89 6.59 -11.12 -21.79
CA PRO A 89 5.54 -10.85 -20.80
C PRO A 89 4.16 -11.12 -21.37
N ASP A 90 3.20 -11.41 -20.49
CA ASP A 90 1.79 -11.63 -20.83
C ASP A 90 1.16 -10.35 -21.38
N GLU A 91 1.55 -9.20 -20.83
CA GLU A 91 1.09 -7.88 -21.26
C GLU A 91 2.23 -6.85 -21.27
N LYS A 92 2.15 -5.94 -22.25
CA LYS A 92 3.00 -4.75 -22.39
C LYS A 92 2.12 -3.54 -22.68
N VAL A 93 2.11 -2.57 -21.77
CA VAL A 93 1.27 -1.38 -21.90
C VAL A 93 1.94 -0.16 -21.31
N ASN A 94 1.65 1.02 -21.88
CA ASN A 94 2.05 2.27 -21.25
C ASN A 94 1.19 2.49 -20.00
N PHE A 95 1.83 2.69 -18.85
CA PHE A 95 1.16 2.78 -17.55
C PHE A 95 1.97 3.67 -16.62
N MET A 96 1.30 4.58 -15.89
CA MET A 96 1.95 5.53 -14.96
C MET A 96 3.13 6.31 -15.58
N GLY A 97 3.04 6.65 -16.87
CA GLY A 97 4.08 7.38 -17.60
C GLY A 97 5.29 6.54 -18.02
N GLY A 98 5.29 5.23 -17.77
CA GLY A 98 6.32 4.28 -18.19
C GLY A 98 5.76 3.09 -18.95
N LEU A 99 6.50 1.99 -18.96
CA LEU A 99 6.10 0.71 -19.55
C LEU A 99 5.89 -0.32 -18.43
N LEU A 100 4.73 -0.98 -18.44
CA LEU A 100 4.43 -2.12 -17.60
C LEU A 100 4.73 -3.42 -18.34
N LEU A 101 5.44 -4.33 -17.70
CA LEU A 101 5.63 -5.72 -18.14
C LEU A 101 4.99 -6.66 -17.12
N SER A 102 3.95 -7.40 -17.52
CA SER A 102 3.23 -8.34 -16.66
C SER A 102 3.72 -9.78 -16.83
N TYR A 103 3.95 -10.48 -15.73
CA TYR A 103 4.26 -11.92 -15.67
C TYR A 103 3.44 -12.55 -14.54
N ASP A 104 2.33 -13.21 -14.87
CA ASP A 104 1.37 -13.71 -13.88
C ASP A 104 1.01 -12.63 -12.83
N ASP A 105 1.40 -12.83 -11.57
CA ASP A 105 1.13 -11.91 -10.44
C ASP A 105 2.27 -10.92 -10.15
N ILE A 106 3.25 -10.80 -11.04
CA ILE A 106 4.41 -9.90 -10.92
C ILE A 106 4.37 -8.87 -12.05
N TYR A 107 4.46 -7.60 -11.67
CA TYR A 107 4.41 -6.49 -12.61
C TYR A 107 5.65 -5.62 -12.45
N PHE A 108 6.45 -5.53 -13.51
CA PHE A 108 7.60 -4.63 -13.56
C PHE A 108 7.18 -3.30 -14.19
N LEU A 109 7.29 -2.23 -13.41
CA LEU A 109 7.14 -0.87 -13.90
C LEU A 109 8.51 -0.35 -14.32
N THR A 110 8.62 0.16 -15.54
CA THR A 110 9.90 0.55 -16.13
C THR A 110 9.86 1.98 -16.66
N ASP A 111 11.03 2.61 -16.78
CA ASP A 111 11.18 3.92 -17.46
C ASP A 111 11.13 3.82 -19.00
N GLY A 112 10.71 2.66 -19.51
CA GLY A 112 10.45 2.41 -20.93
C GLY A 112 9.14 3.01 -21.43
N LEU A 113 8.88 2.88 -22.73
CA LEU A 113 7.64 3.32 -23.35
C LEU A 113 7.37 2.63 -24.69
N ILE A 114 6.09 2.46 -25.02
CA ILE A 114 5.59 2.11 -26.36
C ILE A 114 5.26 3.40 -27.11
N SER A 115 5.87 3.57 -28.28
CA SER A 115 5.63 4.72 -29.18
C SER A 115 5.41 4.26 -30.63
N ASN A 116 5.14 5.22 -31.52
CA ASN A 116 5.07 4.98 -32.96
C ASN A 116 6.40 4.47 -33.56
N GLU A 117 7.53 4.69 -32.89
CA GLU A 117 8.86 4.29 -33.34
C GLU A 117 9.27 2.89 -32.86
N GLY A 118 8.49 2.31 -31.94
CA GLY A 118 8.75 1.00 -31.35
C GLY A 118 8.65 1.02 -29.82
N ILE A 119 9.22 -0.01 -29.20
CA ILE A 119 9.23 -0.20 -27.75
C ILE A 119 10.65 0.06 -27.23
N THR A 120 10.76 0.95 -26.25
CA THR A 120 11.93 1.07 -25.38
C THR A 120 11.59 0.36 -24.08
N TYR A 121 12.35 -0.65 -23.67
CA TYR A 121 12.02 -1.45 -22.48
C TYR A 121 12.50 -0.84 -21.16
N GLY A 122 13.55 -0.01 -21.20
CA GLY A 122 14.02 0.73 -20.04
C GLY A 122 14.58 -0.16 -18.92
N LYS A 123 14.65 0.40 -17.72
CA LYS A 123 15.00 -0.26 -16.47
C LYS A 123 13.80 -0.30 -15.53
N VAL A 124 13.77 -1.32 -14.67
CA VAL A 124 12.77 -1.42 -13.61
C VAL A 124 12.92 -0.25 -12.64
N ILE A 125 11.85 0.50 -12.42
CA ILE A 125 11.76 1.60 -11.44
C ILE A 125 10.81 1.25 -10.28
N GLY A 126 9.93 0.27 -10.50
CA GLY A 126 9.06 -0.26 -9.47
C GLY A 126 8.63 -1.70 -9.76
N ILE A 127 8.21 -2.39 -8.72
CA ILE A 127 7.66 -3.75 -8.82
C ILE A 127 6.34 -3.75 -8.06
N TYR A 128 5.29 -4.27 -8.68
CA TYR A 128 3.99 -4.49 -8.04
C TYR A 128 3.70 -5.99 -8.03
N TYR A 129 3.15 -6.49 -6.92
CA TYR A 129 2.99 -7.91 -6.65
C TYR A 129 1.62 -8.22 -6.03
N THR A 130 0.95 -9.23 -6.57
CA THR A 130 -0.39 -9.69 -6.13
C THR A 130 -0.45 -11.20 -5.86
N GLY A 131 0.69 -11.89 -5.87
CA GLY A 131 0.72 -13.35 -5.82
C GLY A 131 0.61 -13.94 -4.40
N GLU A 132 0.69 -15.26 -4.31
CA GLU A 132 0.45 -16.01 -3.06
C GLU A 132 1.67 -16.13 -2.14
N GLU A 133 2.88 -15.87 -2.63
CA GLU A 133 4.12 -16.02 -1.86
C GLU A 133 4.31 -14.87 -0.86
N ALA A 134 5.02 -15.15 0.22
CA ALA A 134 5.27 -14.15 1.26
C ALA A 134 6.44 -13.22 0.86
N ILE A 135 6.19 -11.92 0.81
CA ILE A 135 7.19 -10.87 0.56
C ILE A 135 7.48 -10.16 1.87
N TYR A 136 8.74 -10.12 2.32
CA TYR A 136 9.14 -9.61 3.63
C TYR A 136 8.41 -10.27 4.82
N GLY A 137 7.94 -11.51 4.62
CA GLY A 137 7.12 -12.24 5.59
C GLY A 137 5.63 -11.89 5.56
N ILE A 138 5.20 -11.02 4.64
CA ILE A 138 3.80 -10.62 4.46
C ILE A 138 3.19 -11.35 3.28
N GLN A 139 2.00 -11.92 3.47
CA GLN A 139 1.24 -12.61 2.44
C GLN A 139 0.03 -11.75 2.03
N ILE A 140 -0.35 -11.79 0.76
CA ILE A 140 -1.63 -11.22 0.32
C ILE A 140 -2.78 -11.90 1.07
N GLY A 141 -3.77 -11.12 1.51
CA GLY A 141 -4.85 -11.54 2.38
C GLY A 141 -4.51 -11.54 3.88
N MET A 142 -3.30 -11.15 4.28
CA MET A 142 -2.94 -10.97 5.68
C MET A 142 -3.62 -9.72 6.28
N PRO A 143 -4.11 -9.75 7.53
CA PRO A 143 -4.66 -8.56 8.18
C PRO A 143 -3.58 -7.50 8.45
N LEU A 144 -3.94 -6.22 8.32
CA LEU A 144 -3.06 -5.08 8.63
C LEU A 144 -2.35 -5.22 9.98
N LYS A 145 -3.07 -5.65 11.02
CA LYS A 145 -2.49 -5.82 12.34
C LYS A 145 -1.32 -6.83 12.36
N GLN A 146 -1.43 -7.93 11.61
CA GLN A 146 -0.34 -8.91 11.55
C GLN A 146 0.86 -8.37 10.77
N LEU A 147 0.60 -7.57 9.73
CA LEU A 147 1.64 -6.85 9.02
C LEU A 147 2.41 -5.93 9.98
N GLU A 148 1.72 -5.13 10.78
CA GLU A 148 2.35 -4.24 11.78
C GLU A 148 3.09 -5.02 12.88
N GLU A 149 2.62 -6.21 13.26
CA GLU A 149 3.33 -7.08 14.21
C GLU A 149 4.65 -7.62 13.63
N ILE A 150 4.73 -7.82 12.31
CA ILE A 150 5.91 -8.35 11.61
C ILE A 150 6.90 -7.23 11.27
N LEU A 151 6.41 -6.13 10.70
CA LEU A 151 7.25 -5.03 10.18
C LEU A 151 7.39 -3.87 11.16
N GLY A 152 6.60 -3.83 12.23
CA GLY A 152 6.53 -2.69 13.14
C GLY A 152 5.64 -1.57 12.60
N ALA A 153 5.73 -0.41 13.24
CA ALA A 153 4.97 0.77 12.83
C ALA A 153 5.44 1.27 11.45
N PRO A 154 4.51 1.69 10.57
CA PRO A 154 4.86 2.21 9.26
C PRO A 154 5.51 3.59 9.34
N ASN A 155 6.31 3.93 8.33
CA ASN A 155 6.91 5.26 8.17
C ASN A 155 5.85 6.29 7.75
N ASN A 156 4.90 5.87 6.90
CA ASN A 156 3.80 6.72 6.45
C ASN A 156 2.55 5.89 6.18
N THR A 157 1.40 6.55 6.22
CA THR A 157 0.12 5.98 5.81
C THR A 157 -0.71 7.03 5.09
N TYR A 158 -1.37 6.66 3.99
CA TYR A 158 -2.30 7.55 3.30
C TYR A 158 -3.45 6.79 2.68
N ILE A 159 -4.53 7.49 2.36
CA ILE A 159 -5.66 6.92 1.63
C ILE A 159 -5.47 7.20 0.15
N SER A 160 -5.46 6.15 -0.67
CA SER A 160 -5.35 6.27 -2.13
C SER A 160 -6.55 7.03 -2.70
N GLN A 161 -6.28 7.99 -3.58
CA GLN A 161 -7.29 8.71 -4.35
C GLN A 161 -6.79 8.97 -5.76
N TYR A 162 -7.58 8.56 -6.76
CA TYR A 162 -7.29 8.73 -8.18
C TYR A 162 -5.95 8.12 -8.60
N SER A 163 -5.52 7.06 -7.93
CA SER A 163 -4.30 6.32 -8.28
C SER A 163 -4.55 5.46 -9.51
N GLU A 164 -3.62 5.44 -10.45
CA GLU A 164 -3.65 4.46 -11.55
C GLU A 164 -3.33 3.04 -11.04
N LEU A 165 -2.60 2.93 -9.93
CA LEU A 165 -2.08 1.66 -9.39
C LEU A 165 -2.96 1.04 -8.31
N TYR A 166 -3.45 1.85 -7.38
CA TYR A 166 -4.17 1.39 -6.19
C TYR A 166 -5.65 1.72 -6.31
N ALA A 167 -6.50 0.89 -5.73
CA ALA A 167 -7.92 1.20 -5.71
C ALA A 167 -8.22 2.44 -4.86
N ASP A 168 -9.28 3.16 -5.23
CA ASP A 168 -9.72 4.33 -4.49
C ASP A 168 -10.17 3.96 -3.07
N ASN A 169 -9.82 4.82 -2.11
CA ASN A 169 -10.12 4.69 -0.68
C ASN A 169 -9.41 3.54 0.05
N HIS A 170 -8.56 2.77 -0.62
CA HIS A 170 -7.67 1.83 0.05
C HIS A 170 -6.63 2.57 0.90
N LEU A 171 -6.28 1.99 2.05
CA LEU A 171 -5.22 2.50 2.89
C LEU A 171 -3.88 1.97 2.35
N ILE A 172 -2.95 2.88 2.08
CA ILE A 172 -1.58 2.53 1.73
C ILE A 172 -0.72 2.69 2.96
N VAL A 173 -0.02 1.62 3.31
CA VAL A 173 0.89 1.55 4.46
C VAL A 173 2.31 1.43 3.92
N SER A 174 3.14 2.44 4.20
CA SER A 174 4.46 2.59 3.58
C SER A 174 5.57 2.34 4.59
N TYR A 175 6.53 1.51 4.19
CA TYR A 175 7.77 1.24 4.92
C TYR A 175 8.96 1.67 4.08
N ARG A 176 9.86 2.46 4.65
CA ARG A 176 11.08 2.90 3.98
C ARG A 176 12.28 2.09 4.45
N ALA A 177 13.17 1.81 3.51
CA ALA A 177 14.47 1.22 3.73
C ALA A 177 15.50 1.93 2.84
N ASP A 178 16.17 2.95 3.40
CA ASP A 178 17.09 3.84 2.68
C ASP A 178 16.34 4.60 1.57
N LYS A 179 16.76 4.50 0.31
CA LYS A 179 16.10 5.15 -0.83
C LYS A 179 14.93 4.37 -1.42
N TYR A 180 14.58 3.22 -0.83
CA TYR A 180 13.51 2.36 -1.31
C TYR A 180 12.32 2.39 -0.37
N VAL A 181 11.13 2.29 -0.94
CA VAL A 181 9.86 2.21 -0.20
C VAL A 181 9.13 0.95 -0.62
N ALA A 182 8.55 0.25 0.37
CA ALA A 182 7.55 -0.78 0.17
C ALA A 182 6.19 -0.24 0.61
N ASP A 183 5.24 -0.22 -0.31
CA ASP A 183 3.86 0.11 -0.05
C ASP A 183 3.02 -1.17 0.01
N PHE A 184 2.16 -1.25 1.03
CA PHE A 184 1.18 -2.31 1.18
C PHE A 184 -0.20 -1.70 1.03
N GLU A 185 -0.93 -2.17 0.02
CA GLU A 185 -2.32 -1.75 -0.20
C GLU A 185 -3.24 -2.56 0.70
N ILE A 186 -4.01 -1.87 1.53
CA ILE A 186 -4.96 -2.46 2.47
C ILE A 186 -6.38 -2.13 2.01
N ASP A 187 -7.18 -3.18 1.78
CA ASP A 187 -8.59 -3.02 1.47
C ASP A 187 -9.33 -2.35 2.64
N GLU A 188 -10.07 -1.29 2.33
CA GLU A 188 -10.74 -0.46 3.33
C GLU A 188 -11.77 -1.24 4.17
N GLN A 189 -12.43 -2.23 3.57
CA GLN A 189 -13.56 -2.92 4.19
C GLN A 189 -13.12 -4.11 5.05
N SER A 190 -12.14 -4.86 4.57
CA SER A 190 -11.67 -6.10 5.18
C SER A 190 -10.41 -5.91 6.02
N GLU A 191 -9.71 -4.79 5.87
CA GLU A 191 -8.42 -4.49 6.49
C GLU A 191 -7.35 -5.55 6.16
N MET A 192 -7.44 -6.13 4.96
CA MET A 192 -6.51 -7.16 4.46
C MET A 192 -5.60 -6.59 3.38
N VAL A 193 -4.34 -7.02 3.39
CA VAL A 193 -3.35 -6.73 2.34
C VAL A 193 -3.85 -7.26 1.00
N GLN A 194 -3.91 -6.41 -0.02
CA GLN A 194 -4.33 -6.76 -1.39
C GLN A 194 -3.14 -6.84 -2.35
N SER A 195 -2.15 -5.98 -2.15
CA SER A 195 -0.98 -5.92 -3.00
C SER A 195 0.23 -5.38 -2.23
N ILE A 196 1.41 -5.63 -2.79
CA ILE A 196 2.68 -5.11 -2.30
C ILE A 196 3.39 -4.47 -3.48
N SER A 197 3.92 -3.27 -3.30
CA SER A 197 4.74 -2.63 -4.30
C SER A 197 6.04 -2.11 -3.72
N ILE A 198 7.09 -2.02 -4.53
CA ILE A 198 8.32 -1.33 -4.17
C ILE A 198 8.74 -0.30 -5.21
N TRP A 199 9.33 0.78 -4.73
CA TRP A 199 9.80 1.91 -5.54
C TRP A 199 11.13 2.42 -5.04
N GLN A 200 11.88 3.08 -5.93
CA GLN A 200 12.95 3.97 -5.53
C GLN A 200 12.37 5.39 -5.44
N GLU A 201 12.55 6.06 -4.30
CA GLU A 201 12.22 7.47 -4.21
C GLU A 201 13.23 8.31 -5.01
N GLU A 202 12.73 9.31 -5.72
CA GLU A 202 13.57 10.32 -6.37
C GLU A 202 14.10 11.29 -5.31
N GLU A 203 15.43 11.53 -5.30
CA GLU A 203 16.10 12.54 -4.45
C GLU A 203 15.82 13.98 -4.90
#